data_AF-A0AA37NF38-F1
#
_entry.id   AF-A0AA37NF38-F1
#
_cell.length_a   1.000
_cell.length_b   1.000
_cell.length_c   1.000
_cell.angle_alpha   90.00
_cell.angle_beta   90.00
_cell.angle_gamma   90.00
#
_symmetry.space_group_name_H-M   'P 1'
#
loop_
_entity.id
_entity.type
_entity.pdbx_description
1 polymer ?
#
loop_
_entity_poly.entity_id
_entity_poly.type
_entity_poly.pdbx_seq_one_letter_code
_entity_poly.pdbx_strand_id
1 'polypeptide(L)'
;MLGTNGGAAFLLIYILFMIFLGIPVMVTEFFIGRYSRSNTVGSFKKMAPGTKWCWIGYNGILAAFLILGFYAVVSGWTLEYVWQTVNGNLYSTPGVDFTAGFDNFSSNALRPIFWTAVFIGLTHFVIASGVEKGIERASKIMMPLLFFILVVMCVRSVTLPNAEAGLVYLFKPDFSKLTSSVVLSAVGQAFFSLSLGMGCLITYSSYFGKDTNMLATAWQVTIINTFVAVLAGIMIFPAVFSFGIAPSAGAQLVFITLPNVFEQLPFSSLWSLIFYILLAMAALTSTISLHEVVTAYIHEEFRMTRKRAAWLVSIGVFILGILSSLSFGLLKEFTIGGLIFFDALDYLTAKIMLPLGGMLTCIFVGTRVDKKILKAELTNEGTIKFRLFSIYVFFMKYVSPIAIGIVFLNELGLLDQLKKLF
;
A
#
# COMPACT_ATOMS: atom_id res chain seq x y z
N MET A 1 7.79 -5.74 -9.47
CA MET A 1 7.72 -7.12 -8.94
C MET A 1 7.16 -8.09 -9.97
N LEU A 2 5.89 -7.96 -10.41
CA LEU A 2 5.33 -8.89 -11.40
C LEU A 2 6.16 -8.95 -12.70
N GLY A 3 6.58 -7.78 -13.21
CA GLY A 3 7.40 -7.64 -14.42
C GLY A 3 8.86 -8.11 -14.33
N THR A 4 9.32 -8.58 -13.17
CA THR A 4 10.71 -9.06 -13.00
C THR A 4 10.76 -10.50 -12.51
N ASN A 5 9.64 -11.06 -12.04
CA ASN A 5 9.60 -12.28 -11.23
C ASN A 5 8.77 -13.43 -11.84
N GLY A 6 8.65 -13.49 -13.17
CA GLY A 6 7.95 -14.60 -13.85
C GLY A 6 6.45 -14.40 -14.11
N GLY A 7 5.98 -13.15 -14.11
CA GLY A 7 4.64 -12.79 -14.59
C GLY A 7 3.53 -13.51 -13.83
N ALA A 8 2.78 -14.36 -14.54
CA ALA A 8 1.63 -15.09 -13.98
C ALA A 8 2.00 -16.05 -12.84
N ALA A 9 3.22 -16.60 -12.84
CA ALA A 9 3.68 -17.49 -11.77
C ALA A 9 3.78 -16.73 -10.43
N PHE A 10 4.34 -15.51 -10.46
CA PHE A 10 4.35 -14.62 -9.30
C PHE A 10 2.94 -14.23 -8.86
N LEU A 11 2.06 -13.88 -9.82
CA LEU A 11 0.68 -13.51 -9.54
C LEU A 11 -0.09 -14.64 -8.83
N LEU A 12 0.08 -15.89 -9.28
CA LEU A 12 -0.54 -17.06 -8.65
C LEU A 12 -0.09 -17.21 -7.19
N ILE A 13 1.21 -17.16 -6.93
CA ILE A 13 1.78 -17.25 -5.57
C ILE A 13 1.28 -16.12 -4.69
N TYR A 14 1.27 -14.89 -5.21
CA TYR A 14 0.74 -13.71 -4.53
C TYR A 14 -0.75 -13.88 -4.14
N ILE A 15 -1.59 -14.39 -5.05
CA ILE A 15 -3.01 -14.67 -4.76
C ILE A 15 -3.17 -15.74 -3.69
N LEU A 16 -2.39 -16.83 -3.75
CA LEU A 16 -2.42 -17.87 -2.74
C LEU A 16 -2.07 -17.30 -1.36
N PHE A 17 -1.03 -16.47 -1.26
CA PHE A 17 -0.69 -15.85 0.02
C PHE A 17 -1.73 -14.84 0.50
N MET A 18 -2.37 -14.08 -0.38
CA MET A 18 -3.50 -13.24 0.03
C MET A 18 -4.65 -14.07 0.62
N ILE A 19 -4.94 -15.24 0.06
CA ILE A 19 -6.01 -16.11 0.57
C ILE A 19 -5.62 -16.78 1.89
N PHE A 20 -4.43 -17.38 1.97
CA PHE A 20 -4.02 -18.22 3.09
C PHE A 20 -3.38 -17.46 4.26
N LEU A 21 -2.81 -16.28 4.01
CA LEU A 21 -2.22 -15.43 5.04
C LEU A 21 -2.92 -14.08 5.12
N GLY A 22 -3.13 -13.41 3.99
CA GLY A 22 -3.72 -12.06 3.96
C GLY A 22 -5.10 -11.98 4.61
N ILE A 23 -6.05 -12.80 4.17
CA ILE A 23 -7.43 -12.81 4.70
C ILE A 23 -7.45 -13.14 6.20
N PRO A 24 -6.80 -14.22 6.69
CA PRO A 24 -6.80 -14.50 8.13
C PRO A 24 -6.21 -13.36 8.98
N VAL A 25 -5.11 -12.74 8.53
CA VAL A 25 -4.51 -11.60 9.24
C VAL A 25 -5.42 -10.38 9.19
N MET A 26 -6.06 -10.10 8.04
CA MET A 26 -7.01 -9.01 7.88
C MET A 26 -8.21 -9.17 8.83
N VAL A 27 -8.78 -10.38 8.90
CA VAL A 27 -9.88 -10.70 9.82
C VAL A 27 -9.45 -10.50 11.28
N THR A 28 -8.18 -10.80 11.60
CA THR A 28 -7.60 -10.55 12.93
C THR A 28 -7.55 -9.06 13.25
N GLU A 29 -7.07 -8.23 12.32
CA GLU A 29 -7.06 -6.78 12.50
C GLU A 29 -8.46 -6.19 12.59
N PHE A 30 -9.41 -6.70 11.78
CA PHE A 30 -10.82 -6.31 11.87
C PHE A 30 -11.43 -6.63 13.24
N PHE A 31 -11.14 -7.83 13.76
CA PHE A 31 -11.56 -8.23 15.10
C PHE A 31 -11.02 -7.26 16.16
N ILE A 32 -9.71 -6.98 16.15
CA ILE A 32 -9.07 -6.11 17.15
C ILE A 32 -9.72 -4.74 17.19
N GLY A 33 -9.89 -4.11 16.02
CA GLY A 33 -10.48 -2.77 15.95
C GLY A 33 -11.95 -2.75 16.35
N ARG A 34 -12.77 -3.65 15.78
CA ARG A 34 -14.21 -3.67 16.04
C ARG A 34 -14.54 -4.01 17.49
N TYR A 35 -13.79 -4.94 18.09
CA TYR A 35 -13.97 -5.33 19.50
C TYR A 35 -13.56 -4.20 20.45
N SER A 36 -12.45 -3.51 20.17
CA SER A 36 -11.90 -2.51 21.09
C SER A 36 -12.57 -1.14 21.01
N ARG A 37 -13.15 -0.80 19.84
CA ARG A 37 -13.69 0.53 19.52
C ARG A 37 -12.70 1.65 19.88
N SER A 38 -11.47 1.50 19.42
CA SER A 38 -10.39 2.45 19.66
C SER A 38 -9.42 2.49 18.50
N ASN A 39 -8.57 3.52 18.49
CA ASN A 39 -7.34 3.59 17.72
C ASN A 39 -6.45 2.34 17.91
N THR A 40 -5.47 2.15 17.02
CA THR A 40 -4.58 0.97 17.02
C THR A 40 -3.89 0.72 18.37
N VAL A 41 -3.28 1.74 18.99
CA VAL A 41 -2.60 1.58 20.30
C VAL A 41 -3.60 1.33 21.42
N GLY A 42 -4.67 2.12 21.47
CA GLY A 42 -5.74 1.99 22.44
C GLY A 42 -6.38 0.60 22.40
N SER A 43 -6.47 -0.02 21.23
CA SER A 43 -6.99 -1.37 21.04
C SER A 43 -6.20 -2.41 21.84
N PHE A 44 -4.88 -2.44 21.68
CA PHE A 44 -4.03 -3.37 22.43
C PHE A 44 -4.02 -3.05 23.93
N LYS A 45 -4.06 -1.76 24.32
CA LYS A 45 -4.16 -1.34 25.74
C LYS A 45 -5.45 -1.83 26.40
N LYS A 46 -6.59 -1.75 25.71
CA LYS A 46 -7.91 -2.23 26.19
C LYS A 46 -7.97 -3.74 26.28
N MET A 47 -7.45 -4.45 25.27
CA MET A 47 -7.53 -5.91 25.20
C MET A 47 -6.53 -6.62 26.13
N ALA A 48 -5.40 -5.99 26.44
CA ALA A 48 -4.39 -6.53 27.35
C ALA A 48 -3.78 -5.44 28.25
N PRO A 49 -4.56 -4.93 29.23
CA PRO A 49 -4.13 -3.84 30.10
C PRO A 49 -2.90 -4.21 30.93
N GLY A 50 -1.99 -3.24 31.14
CA GLY A 50 -0.77 -3.42 31.94
C GLY A 50 0.32 -4.27 31.29
N THR A 51 0.14 -4.72 30.05
CA THR A 51 1.11 -5.56 29.33
C THR A 51 1.88 -4.78 28.27
N LYS A 52 2.93 -5.40 27.71
CA LYS A 52 3.74 -4.84 26.63
C LYS A 52 3.12 -4.99 25.23
N TRP A 53 1.91 -5.54 25.09
CA TRP A 53 1.28 -5.75 23.78
C TRP A 53 0.94 -4.45 23.04
N CYS A 54 0.84 -3.32 23.75
CA CYS A 54 0.64 -2.00 23.15
C CYS A 54 1.77 -1.56 22.21
N TRP A 55 2.98 -2.12 22.33
CA TRP A 55 4.09 -1.85 21.42
C TRP A 55 3.80 -2.25 19.97
N ILE A 56 2.93 -3.24 19.75
CA ILE A 56 2.45 -3.58 18.40
C ILE A 56 1.71 -2.39 17.79
N GLY A 57 0.82 -1.78 18.58
CA GLY A 57 0.10 -0.58 18.15
C GLY A 57 1.03 0.58 17.87
N TYR A 58 2.02 0.82 18.73
CA TYR A 58 3.01 1.90 18.53
C TYR A 58 3.83 1.69 17.26
N ASN A 59 4.25 0.46 16.98
CA ASN A 59 4.88 0.10 15.71
C ASN A 59 3.96 0.41 14.52
N GLY A 60 2.68 0.05 14.58
CA GLY A 60 1.71 0.36 13.52
C GLY A 60 1.53 1.86 13.28
N ILE A 61 1.35 2.66 14.34
CA ILE A 61 1.23 4.13 14.22
C ILE A 61 2.49 4.74 13.62
N LEU A 62 3.67 4.33 14.09
CA LEU A 62 4.94 4.83 13.57
C LEU A 62 5.14 4.41 12.11
N ALA A 63 4.83 3.15 11.74
CA ALA A 63 4.91 2.68 10.37
C ALA A 63 4.00 3.51 9.45
N ALA A 64 2.74 3.72 9.85
CA ALA A 64 1.79 4.52 9.07
C ALA A 64 2.27 5.96 8.89
N PHE A 65 2.83 6.58 9.93
CA PHE A 65 3.40 7.93 9.86
C PHE A 65 4.61 8.02 8.92
N LEU A 66 5.54 7.05 9.02
CA LEU A 66 6.73 7.00 8.18
C LEU A 66 6.38 6.75 6.71
N ILE A 67 5.49 5.79 6.44
CA ILE A 67 5.00 5.50 5.08
C ILE A 67 4.34 6.73 4.49
N LEU A 68 3.44 7.37 5.25
CA LEU A 68 2.75 8.57 4.76
C LEU A 68 3.71 9.70 4.38
N GLY A 69 4.83 9.87 5.10
CA GLY A 69 5.86 10.87 4.80
C GLY A 69 6.46 10.70 3.40
N PHE A 70 7.06 9.54 3.11
CA PHE A 70 7.70 9.33 1.81
C PHE A 70 6.68 9.05 0.70
N TYR A 71 5.55 8.40 1.01
CA TYR A 71 4.51 8.12 0.04
C TYR A 71 3.83 9.41 -0.45
N ALA A 72 3.72 10.43 0.40
CA ALA A 72 3.24 11.76 0.00
C ALA A 72 4.15 12.43 -1.04
N VAL A 73 5.46 12.15 -1.05
CA VAL A 73 6.39 12.66 -2.07
C VAL A 73 6.08 12.05 -3.44
N VAL A 74 5.99 10.73 -3.52
CA VAL A 74 5.61 10.02 -4.75
C VAL A 74 4.22 10.44 -5.23
N SER A 75 3.31 10.64 -4.29
CA SER A 75 1.96 11.14 -4.57
C SER A 75 2.00 12.56 -5.15
N GLY A 76 2.83 13.45 -4.60
CA GLY A 76 3.06 14.78 -5.15
C GLY A 76 3.58 14.77 -6.59
N TRP A 77 4.47 13.83 -6.93
CA TRP A 77 4.95 13.67 -8.31
C TRP A 77 3.81 13.42 -9.30
N THR A 78 2.75 12.72 -8.89
CA THR A 78 1.59 12.51 -9.77
C THR A 78 0.89 13.81 -10.15
N LEU A 79 0.79 14.77 -9.21
CA LEU A 79 0.19 16.08 -9.47
C LEU A 79 1.07 16.95 -10.37
N GLU A 80 2.39 16.87 -10.22
CA GLU A 80 3.33 17.51 -11.15
C GLU A 80 3.08 17.02 -12.57
N TYR A 81 2.94 15.72 -12.78
CA TYR A 81 2.71 15.17 -14.12
C TYR A 81 1.33 15.50 -14.68
N VAL A 82 0.29 15.59 -13.83
CA VAL A 82 -1.00 16.19 -14.23
C VAL A 82 -0.77 17.62 -14.73
N TRP A 83 -0.04 18.44 -13.97
CA TRP A 83 0.19 19.84 -14.31
C TRP A 83 1.00 20.03 -15.60
N GLN A 84 2.09 19.27 -15.80
CA GLN A 84 2.86 19.32 -17.04
C GLN A 84 2.05 18.89 -18.25
N THR A 85 1.13 17.93 -18.06
CA THR A 85 0.24 17.47 -19.13
C THR A 85 -0.78 18.55 -19.50
N VAL A 86 -1.40 19.19 -18.50
CA VAL A 86 -2.39 20.25 -18.72
C VAL A 86 -1.78 21.49 -19.39
N ASN A 87 -0.57 21.87 -19.02
CA ASN A 87 0.12 23.01 -19.62
C ASN A 87 0.83 22.68 -20.94
N GLY A 88 0.72 21.44 -21.43
CA GLY A 88 1.33 21.00 -22.68
C GLY A 88 2.85 20.81 -22.63
N ASN A 89 3.49 21.03 -21.48
CA ASN A 89 4.95 20.93 -21.35
C ASN A 89 5.45 19.49 -21.53
N LEU A 90 4.69 18.48 -21.07
CA LEU A 90 5.14 17.08 -21.03
C LEU A 90 5.44 16.49 -22.42
N TYR A 91 4.71 16.93 -23.45
CA TYR A 91 4.85 16.47 -24.84
C TYR A 91 5.10 17.64 -25.81
N SER A 92 5.66 18.74 -25.31
CA SER A 92 5.85 19.99 -26.07
C SER A 92 6.83 19.86 -27.23
N THR A 93 7.80 18.95 -27.12
CA THR A 93 8.81 18.65 -28.15
C THR A 93 8.81 17.16 -28.46
N PRO A 94 8.93 16.72 -29.72
CA PRO A 94 9.13 15.31 -30.02
C PRO A 94 10.46 14.78 -29.45
N GLY A 95 10.45 13.56 -28.89
CA GLY A 95 11.68 12.90 -28.44
C GLY A 95 12.18 13.41 -27.08
N VAL A 96 11.26 13.76 -26.18
CA VAL A 96 11.60 14.21 -24.83
C VAL A 96 12.34 13.11 -24.08
N ASP A 97 13.47 13.48 -23.46
CA ASP A 97 14.15 12.61 -22.50
C ASP A 97 13.41 12.64 -21.16
N PHE A 98 12.44 11.73 -21.00
CA PHE A 98 11.68 11.59 -19.76
C PHE A 98 12.55 11.18 -18.56
N THR A 99 13.71 10.56 -18.79
CA THR A 99 14.65 10.20 -17.71
C THR A 99 15.28 11.47 -17.15
N ALA A 100 15.90 12.28 -18.00
CA ALA A 100 16.46 13.56 -17.60
C ALA A 100 15.39 14.50 -17.03
N GLY A 101 14.19 14.51 -17.61
CA GLY A 101 13.05 15.28 -17.12
C GLY A 101 12.62 14.87 -15.71
N PHE A 102 12.49 13.57 -15.44
CA PHE A 102 12.15 13.07 -14.11
C PHE A 102 13.27 13.33 -13.11
N ASP A 103 14.53 13.05 -13.45
CA ASP A 103 15.68 13.24 -12.56
C ASP A 103 15.87 14.72 -12.21
N ASN A 104 15.71 15.63 -13.19
CA ASN A 104 15.77 17.06 -12.94
C ASN A 104 14.66 17.53 -11.99
N PHE A 105 13.44 16.99 -12.17
CA PHE A 105 12.32 17.30 -11.28
C PHE A 105 12.53 16.72 -9.89
N SER A 106 12.77 15.42 -9.75
CA SER A 106 12.82 14.72 -8.45
C SER A 106 13.97 15.20 -7.57
N SER A 107 15.09 15.60 -8.17
CA SER A 107 16.26 16.14 -7.46
C SER A 107 16.17 17.64 -7.16
N ASN A 108 15.18 18.35 -7.72
CA ASN A 108 14.99 19.78 -7.48
C ASN A 108 14.62 20.05 -6.01
N ALA A 109 15.21 21.09 -5.42
CA ALA A 109 15.06 21.39 -4.00
C ALA A 109 13.66 21.88 -3.58
N LEU A 110 12.85 22.43 -4.50
CA LEU A 110 11.59 23.09 -4.16
C LEU A 110 10.37 22.47 -4.86
N ARG A 111 10.50 22.11 -6.14
CA ARG A 111 9.37 21.72 -6.97
C ARG A 111 8.66 20.44 -6.48
N PRO A 112 9.35 19.34 -6.12
CA PRO A 112 8.68 18.16 -5.55
C PRO A 112 8.11 18.42 -4.15
N ILE A 113 8.78 19.26 -3.34
CA ILE A 113 8.31 19.63 -2.01
C ILE A 113 6.99 20.42 -2.10
N PHE A 114 6.88 21.34 -3.06
CA PHE A 114 5.65 22.07 -3.32
C PHE A 114 4.49 21.11 -3.60
N TRP A 115 4.66 20.17 -4.54
CA TRP A 115 3.60 19.20 -4.85
C TRP A 115 3.32 18.23 -3.71
N THR A 116 4.33 17.88 -2.92
CA THR A 116 4.15 17.12 -1.67
C THR A 116 3.25 17.89 -0.70
N ALA A 117 3.48 19.19 -0.51
CA ALA A 117 2.64 20.05 0.32
C ALA A 117 1.20 20.12 -0.20
N VAL A 118 1.02 20.28 -1.51
CA VAL A 118 -0.30 20.27 -2.16
C VAL A 118 -1.02 18.94 -1.89
N PHE A 119 -0.33 17.81 -2.08
CA PHE A 119 -0.93 16.49 -1.88
C PHE A 119 -1.32 16.21 -0.42
N ILE A 120 -0.46 16.60 0.52
CA ILE A 120 -0.76 16.53 1.96
C ILE A 120 -1.95 17.43 2.28
N GLY A 121 -2.05 18.61 1.67
CA GLY A 121 -3.20 19.50 1.82
C GLY A 121 -4.52 18.86 1.37
N LEU A 122 -4.53 18.18 0.22
CA LEU A 122 -5.69 17.42 -0.26
C LEU A 122 -6.07 16.31 0.71
N THR A 123 -5.09 15.54 1.20
CA THR A 123 -5.30 14.48 2.18
C THR A 123 -5.86 15.05 3.49
N HIS A 124 -5.25 16.12 4.00
CA HIS A 124 -5.65 16.81 5.23
C HIS A 124 -7.10 17.30 5.16
N PHE A 125 -7.50 17.89 4.02
CA PHE A 125 -8.85 18.39 3.84
C PHE A 125 -9.91 17.30 4.03
N VAL A 126 -9.65 16.09 3.50
CA VAL A 126 -10.55 14.94 3.68
C VAL A 126 -10.58 14.48 5.14
N ILE A 127 -9.42 14.34 5.79
CA ILE A 127 -9.34 13.87 7.19
C ILE A 127 -9.96 14.85 8.19
N ALA A 128 -9.70 16.14 7.99
CA ALA A 128 -10.23 17.22 8.83
C ALA A 128 -11.76 17.34 8.73
N SER A 129 -12.35 16.82 7.64
CA SER A 129 -13.79 16.77 7.42
C SER A 129 -14.49 15.61 8.17
N GLY A 130 -13.74 14.68 8.77
CA GLY A 130 -14.30 13.57 9.55
C GLY A 130 -14.48 12.27 8.75
N VAL A 131 -14.89 11.20 9.45
CA VAL A 131 -15.05 9.87 8.84
C VAL A 131 -16.18 9.87 7.82
N GLU A 132 -17.41 10.22 8.20
CA GLU A 132 -18.58 10.17 7.31
C GLU A 132 -18.51 11.25 6.21
N LYS A 133 -18.30 12.52 6.61
CA LYS A 133 -18.34 13.66 5.68
C LYS A 133 -17.08 13.80 4.82
N GLY A 134 -15.97 13.22 5.25
CA GLY A 134 -14.69 13.22 4.55
C GLY A 134 -14.40 11.88 3.91
N ILE A 135 -13.90 10.93 4.71
CA ILE A 135 -13.34 9.64 4.25
C ILE A 135 -14.37 8.83 3.45
N GLU A 136 -15.57 8.64 4.00
CA GLU A 136 -16.62 7.83 3.38
C GLU A 136 -17.13 8.47 2.08
N ARG A 137 -17.40 9.79 2.11
CA ARG A 137 -17.85 10.53 0.93
C ARG A 137 -16.80 10.53 -0.18
N ALA A 138 -15.54 10.77 0.14
CA ALA A 138 -14.45 10.73 -0.82
C ALA A 138 -14.35 9.33 -1.46
N SER A 139 -14.38 8.29 -0.64
CA SER A 139 -14.32 6.89 -1.09
C SER A 139 -15.48 6.50 -2.01
N LYS A 140 -16.71 6.92 -1.70
CA LYS A 140 -17.92 6.66 -2.51
C LYS A 140 -17.85 7.28 -3.90
N ILE A 141 -17.12 8.39 -4.07
CA ILE A 141 -16.96 9.07 -5.36
C ILE A 141 -15.73 8.55 -6.10
N MET A 142 -14.59 8.48 -5.40
CA MET A 142 -13.30 8.17 -6.00
C MET A 142 -13.19 6.72 -6.44
N MET A 143 -13.68 5.74 -5.66
CA MET A 143 -13.53 4.33 -6.03
C MET A 143 -14.23 3.96 -7.34
N PRO A 144 -15.51 4.32 -7.57
CA PRO A 144 -16.16 4.05 -8.86
C PRO A 144 -15.48 4.77 -10.02
N LEU A 145 -15.06 6.02 -9.82
CA LEU A 145 -14.39 6.81 -10.86
C LEU A 145 -13.02 6.21 -11.22
N LEU A 146 -12.22 5.82 -10.22
CA LEU A 146 -10.95 5.13 -10.40
C LEU A 146 -11.15 3.84 -11.19
N PHE A 147 -12.15 3.03 -10.83
CA PHE A 147 -12.45 1.78 -11.53
C PHE A 147 -12.86 2.02 -12.99
N PHE A 148 -13.72 3.02 -13.24
CA PHE A 148 -14.13 3.40 -14.59
C PHE A 148 -12.92 3.80 -15.45
N ILE A 149 -12.06 4.69 -14.93
CA ILE A 149 -10.87 5.14 -15.66
C ILE A 149 -9.91 3.96 -15.91
N LEU A 150 -9.74 3.08 -14.93
CA LEU A 150 -8.87 1.91 -15.07
C LEU A 150 -9.34 1.00 -16.21
N VAL A 151 -10.65 0.76 -16.32
CA VAL A 151 -11.22 -0.04 -17.41
C VAL A 151 -11.00 0.63 -18.76
N VAL A 152 -11.21 1.95 -18.87
CA VAL A 152 -10.95 2.70 -20.12
C VAL A 152 -9.48 2.55 -20.54
N MET A 153 -8.55 2.67 -19.60
CA MET A 153 -7.12 2.50 -19.86
C MET A 153 -6.76 1.05 -20.24
N CYS A 154 -7.40 0.06 -19.63
CA CYS A 154 -7.23 -1.35 -20.02
C CYS A 154 -7.68 -1.60 -21.46
N VAL A 155 -8.87 -1.11 -21.83
CA VAL A 155 -9.40 -1.22 -23.20
C VAL A 155 -8.42 -0.57 -24.18
N ARG A 156 -7.89 0.61 -23.85
CA ARG A 156 -6.90 1.23 -24.73
C ARG A 156 -5.64 0.38 -24.85
N SER A 157 -5.11 -0.12 -23.74
CA SER A 157 -3.88 -0.92 -23.72
C SER A 157 -3.98 -2.20 -24.56
N VAL A 158 -5.10 -2.94 -24.46
CA VAL A 158 -5.27 -4.20 -25.19
C VAL A 158 -5.62 -4.03 -26.68
N THR A 159 -5.99 -2.81 -27.10
CA THR A 159 -6.26 -2.49 -28.52
C THR A 159 -5.02 -1.96 -29.25
N LEU A 160 -3.87 -1.89 -28.58
CA LEU A 160 -2.61 -1.50 -29.19
C LEU A 160 -2.03 -2.63 -30.06
N PRO A 161 -1.24 -2.31 -31.11
CA PRO A 161 -0.57 -3.32 -31.92
C PRO A 161 0.36 -4.16 -31.04
N ASN A 162 0.44 -5.47 -31.25
CA ASN A 162 1.31 -6.37 -30.47
C ASN A 162 1.02 -6.40 -28.94
N ALA A 163 -0.16 -5.93 -28.50
CA ALA A 163 -0.61 -6.02 -27.11
C ALA A 163 -0.65 -7.47 -26.57
N GLU A 164 -0.85 -8.44 -27.47
CA GLU A 164 -0.84 -9.87 -27.13
C GLU A 164 0.46 -10.32 -26.46
N ALA A 165 1.62 -9.77 -26.84
CA ALA A 165 2.89 -10.12 -26.22
C ALA A 165 2.92 -9.73 -24.73
N GLY A 166 2.37 -8.56 -24.40
CA GLY A 166 2.25 -8.12 -23.01
C GLY A 166 1.22 -8.93 -22.20
N LEU A 167 0.13 -9.38 -22.84
CA LEU A 167 -0.84 -10.28 -22.20
C LEU A 167 -0.26 -11.67 -21.96
N VAL A 168 0.47 -12.22 -22.93
CA VAL A 168 1.21 -13.48 -22.78
C VAL A 168 2.24 -13.34 -21.66
N TYR A 169 2.97 -12.23 -21.63
CA TYR A 169 3.91 -11.95 -20.54
C TYR A 169 3.23 -11.92 -19.16
N LEU A 170 2.04 -11.32 -19.06
CA LEU A 170 1.29 -11.21 -17.82
C LEU A 170 0.66 -12.54 -17.37
N PHE A 171 0.13 -13.34 -18.30
CA PHE A 171 -0.71 -14.51 -18.00
C PHE A 171 -0.06 -15.87 -18.28
N LYS A 172 1.08 -15.93 -18.98
CA LYS A 172 1.85 -17.17 -19.16
C LYS A 172 2.76 -17.38 -17.95
N PRO A 173 2.53 -18.41 -17.13
CA PRO A 173 3.37 -18.65 -15.95
C PRO A 173 4.74 -19.17 -16.37
N ASP A 174 5.79 -18.53 -15.84
CA ASP A 174 7.16 -19.01 -15.96
C ASP A 174 7.67 -19.43 -14.57
N PHE A 175 7.47 -20.71 -14.24
CA PHE A 175 7.90 -21.28 -12.96
C PHE A 175 9.42 -21.36 -12.81
N SER A 176 10.19 -21.26 -13.91
CA SER A 176 11.66 -21.26 -13.84
C SER A 176 12.20 -20.01 -13.13
N LYS A 177 11.42 -18.93 -13.10
CA LYS A 177 11.75 -17.67 -12.42
C LYS A 177 11.30 -17.62 -10.96
N LEU A 178 10.56 -18.63 -10.47
CA LEU A 178 10.18 -18.71 -9.07
C LEU A 178 11.36 -19.19 -8.23
N THR A 179 12.07 -18.25 -7.64
CA THR A 179 13.05 -18.54 -6.59
C THR A 179 12.41 -18.40 -5.20
N SER A 180 13.07 -18.93 -4.17
CA SER A 180 12.62 -18.74 -2.79
C SER A 180 12.49 -17.26 -2.43
N SER A 181 13.41 -16.41 -2.91
CA SER A 181 13.34 -14.95 -2.73
C SER A 181 12.09 -14.36 -3.37
N VAL A 182 11.76 -14.76 -4.61
CA VAL A 182 10.55 -14.30 -5.32
C VAL A 182 9.27 -14.65 -4.56
N VAL A 183 9.17 -15.87 -4.02
CA VAL A 183 8.02 -16.31 -3.22
C VAL A 183 7.88 -15.45 -1.96
N LEU A 184 8.97 -15.13 -1.29
CA LEU A 184 8.96 -14.38 -0.03
C LEU A 184 8.64 -12.90 -0.29
N SER A 185 9.17 -12.32 -1.36
CA SER A 185 8.79 -10.99 -1.80
C SER A 185 7.31 -10.90 -2.22
N ALA A 186 6.71 -11.99 -2.74
CA ALA A 186 5.27 -12.04 -3.01
C ALA A 186 4.45 -11.95 -1.70
N VAL A 187 4.92 -12.55 -0.61
CA VAL A 187 4.29 -12.40 0.71
C VAL A 187 4.38 -10.97 1.21
N GLY A 188 5.56 -10.35 1.15
CA GLY A 188 5.74 -8.94 1.53
C GLY A 188 4.80 -8.00 0.76
N GLN A 189 4.68 -8.24 -0.56
CA GLN A 189 3.76 -7.49 -1.41
C GLN A 189 2.29 -7.69 -1.03
N ALA A 190 1.89 -8.90 -0.62
CA ALA A 190 0.53 -9.16 -0.13
C ALA A 190 0.22 -8.37 1.15
N PHE A 191 1.19 -8.24 2.06
CA PHE A 191 1.03 -7.46 3.29
C PHE A 191 0.89 -5.98 3.01
N PHE A 192 1.79 -5.42 2.18
CA PHE A 192 1.73 -4.01 1.79
C PHE A 192 0.42 -3.70 1.05
N SER A 193 0.06 -4.52 0.06
CA SER A 193 -1.13 -4.33 -0.77
C SER A 193 -2.44 -4.38 0.01
N LEU A 194 -2.52 -5.18 1.09
CA LEU A 194 -3.69 -5.26 1.95
C LEU A 194 -3.61 -4.33 3.17
N SER A 195 -2.58 -3.49 3.26
CA SER A 195 -2.32 -2.58 4.40
C SER A 195 -2.25 -3.30 5.75
N LEU A 196 -1.67 -4.51 5.77
CA LEU A 196 -1.53 -5.35 6.96
C LEU A 196 -0.31 -4.93 7.79
N GLY A 197 -0.43 -5.01 9.12
CA GLY A 197 0.67 -4.78 10.06
C GLY A 197 0.96 -3.31 10.38
N MET A 198 0.28 -2.37 9.70
CA MET A 198 0.39 -0.92 9.94
C MET A 198 -0.80 -0.33 10.73
N GLY A 199 -1.79 -1.14 11.10
CA GLY A 199 -2.93 -0.72 11.93
C GLY A 199 -4.02 0.09 11.22
N CYS A 200 -3.95 0.20 9.89
CA CYS A 200 -5.02 0.78 9.06
C CYS A 200 -6.33 0.04 9.25
N LEU A 201 -6.30 -1.30 9.14
CA LEU A 201 -7.50 -2.12 9.22
C LEU A 201 -8.06 -2.18 10.65
N ILE A 202 -7.19 -2.12 11.67
CA ILE A 202 -7.60 -1.95 13.07
C ILE A 202 -8.35 -0.62 13.24
N THR A 203 -7.79 0.48 12.76
CA THR A 203 -8.45 1.80 12.86
C THR A 203 -9.80 1.81 12.14
N TYR A 204 -9.87 1.34 10.90
CA TYR A 204 -11.12 1.36 10.12
C TYR A 204 -12.19 0.42 10.66
N SER A 205 -11.80 -0.78 11.10
CA SER A 205 -12.76 -1.72 11.70
C SER A 205 -13.29 -1.27 13.05
N SER A 206 -12.60 -0.36 13.76
CA SER A 206 -13.15 0.27 14.96
C SER A 206 -14.46 1.04 14.69
N TYR A 207 -14.70 1.44 13.44
CA TYR A 207 -15.93 2.09 12.98
C TYR A 207 -17.01 1.13 12.47
N PHE A 208 -16.76 -0.18 12.36
CA PHE A 208 -17.73 -1.15 11.82
C PHE A 208 -19.01 -1.25 12.65
N GLY A 209 -20.15 -1.60 12.07
CA GLY A 209 -21.32 -1.99 12.86
C GLY A 209 -21.09 -3.31 13.60
N LYS A 210 -21.82 -3.58 14.69
CA LYS A 210 -21.78 -4.90 15.36
C LYS A 210 -22.24 -6.03 14.43
N ASP A 211 -23.13 -5.71 13.50
CA ASP A 211 -23.72 -6.67 12.56
C ASP A 211 -22.91 -6.86 11.28
N THR A 212 -21.80 -6.12 11.11
CA THR A 212 -20.94 -6.23 9.92
C THR A 212 -20.34 -7.64 9.83
N ASN A 213 -20.43 -8.28 8.67
CA ASN A 213 -19.81 -9.60 8.45
C ASN A 213 -18.33 -9.44 8.07
N MET A 214 -17.43 -9.49 9.05
CA MET A 214 -16.00 -9.29 8.84
C MET A 214 -15.35 -10.30 7.89
N LEU A 215 -15.83 -11.56 7.87
CA LEU A 215 -15.31 -12.58 6.95
C LEU A 215 -15.68 -12.23 5.50
N ALA A 216 -16.94 -11.87 5.25
CA ALA A 216 -17.38 -11.46 3.93
C ALA A 216 -16.66 -10.18 3.48
N THR A 217 -16.51 -9.20 4.37
CA THR A 217 -15.76 -7.97 4.09
C THR A 217 -14.31 -8.27 3.73
N ALA A 218 -13.62 -9.15 4.46
CA ALA A 218 -12.25 -9.52 4.15
C ALA A 218 -12.12 -10.17 2.76
N TRP A 219 -13.02 -11.10 2.41
CA TRP A 219 -13.07 -11.69 1.07
C TRP A 219 -13.32 -10.65 -0.03
N GLN A 220 -14.28 -9.75 0.17
CA GLN A 220 -14.59 -8.70 -0.80
C GLN A 220 -13.39 -7.78 -1.04
N VAL A 221 -12.75 -7.31 0.04
CA VAL A 221 -11.56 -6.45 -0.04
C VAL A 221 -10.44 -7.17 -0.79
N THR A 222 -10.14 -8.42 -0.43
CA THR A 222 -9.08 -9.20 -1.10
C THR A 222 -9.38 -9.44 -2.58
N ILE A 223 -10.62 -9.79 -2.94
CA ILE A 223 -11.01 -10.03 -4.35
C ILE A 223 -10.90 -8.74 -5.16
N ILE A 224 -11.46 -7.63 -4.67
CA ILE A 224 -11.41 -6.34 -5.36
C ILE A 224 -9.96 -5.85 -5.50
N ASN A 225 -9.17 -5.94 -4.43
CA ASN A 225 -7.75 -5.58 -4.46
C ASN A 225 -6.98 -6.39 -5.51
N THR A 226 -7.16 -7.72 -5.52
CA THR A 226 -6.54 -8.60 -6.51
C THR A 226 -6.97 -8.24 -7.92
N PHE A 227 -8.26 -8.01 -8.13
CA PHE A 227 -8.81 -7.72 -9.42
C PHE A 227 -8.26 -6.39 -9.98
N VAL A 228 -8.21 -5.35 -9.15
CA VAL A 228 -7.60 -4.06 -9.52
C VAL A 228 -6.10 -4.22 -9.82
N ALA A 229 -5.37 -5.04 -9.07
CA ALA A 229 -3.96 -5.32 -9.34
C ALA A 229 -3.75 -6.03 -10.70
N VAL A 230 -4.62 -6.97 -11.06
CA VAL A 230 -4.60 -7.63 -12.38
C VAL A 230 -4.94 -6.64 -13.49
N LEU A 231 -5.98 -5.82 -13.31
CA LEU A 231 -6.34 -4.76 -14.27
C LEU A 231 -5.20 -3.75 -14.46
N ALA A 232 -4.50 -3.35 -13.39
CA ALA A 232 -3.32 -2.50 -13.50
C ALA A 232 -2.20 -3.17 -14.33
N GLY A 233 -2.02 -4.48 -14.19
CA GLY A 233 -1.15 -5.26 -15.06
C GLY A 233 -1.58 -5.22 -16.53
N ILE A 234 -2.87 -5.43 -16.81
CA ILE A 234 -3.45 -5.35 -18.17
C ILE A 234 -3.34 -3.93 -18.75
N MET A 235 -3.43 -2.90 -17.91
CA MET A 235 -3.23 -1.52 -18.34
C MET A 235 -1.77 -1.28 -18.76
N ILE A 236 -0.80 -1.79 -18.01
CA ILE A 236 0.62 -1.45 -18.19
C ILE A 236 1.32 -2.34 -19.22
N PHE A 237 1.29 -3.67 -19.06
CA PHE A 237 2.17 -4.57 -19.83
C PHE A 237 1.87 -4.62 -21.32
N PRO A 238 0.61 -4.72 -21.78
CA PRO A 238 0.31 -4.69 -23.22
C PRO A 238 0.83 -3.40 -23.89
N ALA A 239 0.66 -2.24 -23.24
CA ALA A 239 1.16 -0.98 -23.78
C ALA A 239 2.69 -0.88 -23.83
N VAL A 240 3.38 -1.34 -22.77
CA VAL A 240 4.85 -1.37 -22.74
C VAL A 240 5.45 -2.28 -23.82
N PHE A 241 4.86 -3.47 -24.02
CA PHE A 241 5.32 -4.43 -25.05
C PHE A 241 4.94 -4.01 -26.48
N SER A 242 3.81 -3.31 -26.65
CA SER A 242 3.37 -2.79 -27.94
C SER A 242 4.44 -1.93 -28.62
N PHE A 243 5.13 -1.11 -27.83
CA PHE A 243 6.17 -0.19 -28.29
C PHE A 243 7.60 -0.70 -28.09
N GLY A 244 7.78 -1.96 -27.68
CA GLY A 244 9.11 -2.55 -27.48
C GLY A 244 9.91 -1.90 -26.35
N ILE A 245 9.25 -1.22 -25.40
CA ILE A 245 9.91 -0.57 -24.28
C ILE A 245 10.16 -1.63 -23.19
N ALA A 246 11.36 -1.66 -22.63
CA ALA A 246 11.68 -2.61 -21.57
C ALA A 246 10.86 -2.29 -20.30
N PRO A 247 10.22 -3.29 -19.65
CA PRO A 247 9.56 -3.08 -18.38
C PRO A 247 10.57 -2.62 -17.31
N SER A 248 10.34 -1.45 -16.73
CA SER A 248 11.08 -0.94 -15.56
C SER A 248 10.30 -1.18 -14.26
N ALA A 249 10.83 -0.74 -13.13
CA ALA A 249 10.23 -0.94 -11.81
C ALA A 249 10.15 0.37 -11.01
N GLY A 250 9.29 0.39 -9.99
CA GLY A 250 9.17 1.52 -9.06
C GLY A 250 8.73 2.81 -9.76
N ALA A 251 9.32 3.93 -9.33
CA ALA A 251 9.02 5.26 -9.86
C ALA A 251 9.31 5.38 -11.37
N GLN A 252 10.37 4.74 -11.86
CA GLN A 252 10.76 4.82 -13.27
C GLN A 252 9.66 4.30 -14.22
N LEU A 253 8.94 3.25 -13.81
CA LEU A 253 7.83 2.72 -14.61
C LEU A 253 6.75 3.77 -14.83
N VAL A 254 6.41 4.49 -13.77
CA VAL A 254 5.29 5.43 -13.76
C VAL A 254 5.65 6.78 -14.38
N PHE A 255 6.87 7.26 -14.15
CA PHE A 255 7.27 8.63 -14.48
C PHE A 255 8.23 8.72 -15.67
N ILE A 256 8.73 7.60 -16.19
CA ILE A 256 9.61 7.57 -17.37
C ILE A 256 9.00 6.68 -18.45
N THR A 257 8.78 5.40 -18.12
CA THR A 257 8.33 4.40 -19.09
C THR A 257 6.92 4.70 -19.61
N LEU A 258 5.96 5.00 -18.74
CA LEU A 258 4.58 5.28 -19.17
C LEU A 258 4.44 6.59 -19.97
N PRO A 259 5.07 7.72 -19.61
CA PRO A 259 5.13 8.89 -20.49
C PRO A 259 5.63 8.59 -21.88
N ASN A 260 6.69 7.77 -21.99
CA ASN A 260 7.25 7.34 -23.28
C ASN A 260 6.24 6.50 -24.08
N VAL A 261 5.52 5.57 -23.43
CA VAL A 261 4.41 4.83 -24.04
C VAL A 261 3.31 5.77 -24.56
N PHE A 262 2.91 6.77 -23.75
CA PHE A 262 1.84 7.69 -24.13
C PHE A 262 2.25 8.66 -25.25
N GLU A 263 3.53 9.03 -25.36
CA GLU A 263 4.06 9.83 -26.47
C GLU A 263 3.81 9.16 -27.84
N GLN A 264 3.83 7.82 -27.87
CA GLN A 264 3.56 7.03 -29.09
C GLN A 264 2.07 6.95 -29.45
N LEU A 265 1.17 7.42 -28.58
CA LEU A 265 -0.27 7.39 -28.81
C LEU A 265 -0.77 8.69 -29.43
N PRO A 266 -1.77 8.62 -30.33
CA PRO A 266 -2.51 9.81 -30.72
C PRO A 266 -3.19 10.41 -29.48
N PHE A 267 -3.16 11.74 -29.38
CA PHE A 267 -3.63 12.48 -28.20
C PHE A 267 -2.88 12.09 -26.93
N SER A 268 -1.54 12.00 -26.98
CA SER A 268 -0.66 11.65 -25.86
C SER A 268 -1.04 12.33 -24.54
N SER A 269 -1.24 13.65 -24.56
CA SER A 269 -1.67 14.43 -23.38
C SER A 269 -2.99 13.95 -22.76
N LEU A 270 -3.95 13.46 -23.55
CA LEU A 270 -5.21 12.94 -23.03
C LEU A 270 -4.97 11.67 -22.21
N TRP A 271 -4.22 10.71 -22.76
CA TRP A 271 -3.95 9.43 -22.10
C TRP A 271 -3.13 9.60 -20.82
N SER A 272 -2.13 10.48 -20.86
CA SER A 272 -1.32 10.80 -19.68
C SER A 272 -2.13 11.50 -18.61
N LEU A 273 -2.99 12.45 -18.98
CA LEU A 273 -3.86 13.14 -18.03
C LEU A 273 -4.79 12.15 -17.32
N ILE A 274 -5.44 11.28 -18.08
CA ILE A 274 -6.32 10.23 -17.55
C ILE A 274 -5.55 9.32 -16.58
N PHE A 275 -4.35 8.88 -16.97
CA PHE A 275 -3.51 8.01 -16.15
C PHE A 275 -3.07 8.68 -14.84
N TYR A 276 -2.55 9.91 -14.89
CA TYR A 276 -2.06 10.59 -13.69
C TYR A 276 -3.20 11.04 -12.77
N ILE A 277 -4.39 11.33 -13.30
CA ILE A 277 -5.59 11.52 -12.47
C ILE A 277 -5.97 10.23 -11.77
N LEU A 278 -6.00 9.08 -12.47
CA LEU A 278 -6.24 7.78 -11.86
C LEU A 278 -5.25 7.50 -10.73
N LEU A 279 -3.97 7.74 -10.99
CA LEU A 279 -2.91 7.47 -10.03
C LEU A 279 -2.98 8.42 -8.82
N ALA A 280 -3.23 9.71 -9.04
CA ALA A 280 -3.42 10.69 -7.96
C ALA A 280 -4.63 10.34 -7.09
N MET A 281 -5.74 9.89 -7.68
CA MET A 281 -6.90 9.42 -6.91
C MET A 281 -6.58 8.17 -6.10
N ALA A 282 -5.91 7.18 -6.71
CA ALA A 282 -5.49 5.96 -6.01
C ALA A 282 -4.59 6.30 -4.81
N ALA A 283 -3.58 7.13 -5.03
CA ALA A 283 -2.66 7.60 -4.01
C ALA A 283 -3.39 8.35 -2.88
N LEU A 284 -4.36 9.21 -3.23
CA LEU A 284 -5.12 9.99 -2.26
C LEU A 284 -5.96 9.09 -1.33
N THR A 285 -6.58 8.03 -1.84
CA THR A 285 -7.31 7.08 -0.98
C THR A 285 -6.39 6.36 0.02
N SER A 286 -5.17 6.02 -0.39
CA SER A 286 -4.16 5.40 0.47
C SER A 286 -3.62 6.37 1.52
N THR A 287 -3.32 7.62 1.14
CA THR A 287 -2.82 8.63 2.09
C THR A 287 -3.87 8.99 3.13
N ILE A 288 -5.16 9.05 2.76
CA ILE A 288 -6.27 9.21 3.71
C ILE A 288 -6.24 8.08 4.75
N SER A 289 -6.08 6.82 4.31
CA SER A 289 -6.05 5.67 5.22
C SER A 289 -4.89 5.71 6.21
N LEU A 290 -3.69 6.03 5.74
CA LEU A 290 -2.50 6.15 6.60
C LEU A 290 -2.59 7.34 7.57
N HIS A 291 -3.12 8.47 7.09
CA HIS A 291 -3.26 9.68 7.90
C HIS A 291 -4.29 9.49 9.01
N GLU A 292 -5.37 8.77 8.73
CA GLU A 292 -6.40 8.46 9.74
C GLU A 292 -5.85 7.64 10.90
N VAL A 293 -4.95 6.68 10.64
CA VAL A 293 -4.32 5.86 11.71
C VAL A 293 -3.64 6.74 12.74
N VAL A 294 -2.79 7.66 12.28
CA VAL A 294 -2.03 8.55 13.17
C VAL A 294 -2.95 9.60 13.79
N THR A 295 -3.91 10.14 13.02
CA THR A 295 -4.86 11.15 13.51
C THR A 295 -5.77 10.58 14.59
N ALA A 296 -6.31 9.37 14.42
CA ALA A 296 -7.15 8.71 15.41
C ALA A 296 -6.39 8.46 16.72
N TYR A 297 -5.13 8.02 16.63
CA TYR A 297 -4.26 7.87 17.79
C TYR A 297 -4.06 9.18 18.55
N ILE A 298 -3.66 10.26 17.86
CA ILE A 298 -3.44 11.56 18.52
C ILE A 298 -4.76 12.12 19.09
N HIS A 299 -5.85 12.00 18.34
CA HIS A 299 -7.17 12.46 18.74
C HIS A 299 -7.62 11.79 20.05
N GLU A 300 -7.55 10.47 20.13
CA GLU A 300 -8.04 9.69 21.27
C GLU A 300 -7.11 9.74 22.48
N GLU A 301 -5.80 9.50 22.29
CA GLU A 301 -4.86 9.33 23.41
C GLU A 301 -4.47 10.66 24.05
N PHE A 302 -4.39 11.74 23.27
CA PHE A 302 -4.07 13.08 23.76
C PHE A 302 -5.33 13.94 23.97
N ARG A 303 -6.53 13.37 23.75
CA ARG A 303 -7.83 14.06 23.92
C ARG A 303 -7.91 15.40 23.18
N MET A 304 -7.29 15.47 22.00
CA MET A 304 -7.27 16.67 21.16
C MET A 304 -8.49 16.70 20.25
N THR A 305 -8.88 17.86 19.71
CA THR A 305 -9.89 17.87 18.64
C THR A 305 -9.32 17.22 17.37
N ARG A 306 -10.16 16.54 16.59
CA ARG A 306 -9.74 15.86 15.36
C ARG A 306 -9.00 16.78 14.38
N LYS A 307 -9.46 18.02 14.23
CA LYS A 307 -8.79 19.03 13.39
C LYS A 307 -7.37 19.35 13.87
N ARG A 308 -7.16 19.52 15.18
CA ARG A 308 -5.82 19.78 15.73
C ARG A 308 -4.91 18.56 15.57
N ALA A 309 -5.42 17.35 15.85
CA ALA A 309 -4.69 16.11 15.61
C ALA A 309 -4.27 15.98 14.14
N ALA A 310 -5.20 16.21 13.20
CA ALA A 310 -4.90 16.13 11.77
C ALA A 310 -3.85 17.15 11.32
N TRP A 311 -3.85 18.37 11.87
CA TRP A 311 -2.81 19.37 11.60
C TRP A 311 -1.44 18.93 12.07
N LEU A 312 -1.33 18.39 13.30
CA LEU A 312 -0.06 17.87 13.82
C LEU A 312 0.50 16.76 12.95
N VAL A 313 -0.35 15.81 12.53
CA VAL A 313 0.06 14.75 11.60
C VAL A 313 0.54 15.33 10.28
N SER A 314 -0.21 16.28 9.70
CA SER A 314 0.12 16.86 8.39
C SER A 314 1.44 17.63 8.41
N ILE A 315 1.70 18.40 9.47
CA ILE A 315 2.96 19.12 9.65
C ILE A 315 4.12 18.12 9.82
N GLY A 316 3.95 17.10 10.67
CA GLY A 316 4.97 16.08 10.87
C GLY A 316 5.30 15.30 9.59
N VAL A 317 4.27 14.89 8.85
CA VAL A 317 4.40 14.21 7.55
C VAL A 317 5.07 15.13 6.54
N PHE A 318 4.75 16.41 6.51
CA PHE A 318 5.38 17.36 5.59
C PHE A 318 6.87 17.53 5.88
N ILE A 319 7.28 17.62 7.16
CA ILE A 319 8.70 17.65 7.54
C ILE A 319 9.41 16.37 7.07
N LEU A 320 8.80 15.20 7.29
CA LEU A 320 9.38 13.92 6.85
C LEU A 320 9.45 13.82 5.31
N GLY A 321 8.43 14.34 4.63
CA GLY A 321 8.34 14.43 3.17
C GLY A 321 9.41 15.35 2.58
N ILE A 322 9.72 16.48 3.23
CA ILE A 322 10.84 17.36 2.84
C ILE A 322 12.15 16.57 2.88
N LEU A 323 12.46 15.89 3.99
CA LEU A 323 13.70 15.11 4.11
C LEU A 323 13.78 13.99 3.06
N SER A 324 12.66 13.30 2.84
CA SER A 324 12.55 12.23 1.84
C SER A 324 12.74 12.76 0.41
N SER A 325 12.10 13.88 0.07
CA SER A 325 12.23 14.53 -1.23
C SER A 325 13.65 15.01 -1.48
N LEU A 326 14.27 15.68 -0.51
CA LEU A 326 15.63 16.20 -0.66
C LEU A 326 16.67 15.09 -0.81
N SER A 327 16.37 13.86 -0.37
CA SER A 327 17.28 12.71 -0.52
C SER A 327 17.49 12.24 -1.97
N PHE A 328 16.64 12.69 -2.90
CA PHE A 328 16.88 12.51 -4.35
C PHE A 328 17.83 13.56 -4.95
N GLY A 329 18.15 14.63 -4.20
CA GLY A 329 18.97 15.75 -4.65
C GLY A 329 19.98 16.17 -3.58
N LEU A 330 19.72 17.29 -2.91
CA LEU A 330 20.65 17.93 -1.95
C LEU A 330 21.14 17.01 -0.82
N LEU A 331 20.33 16.05 -0.38
CA LEU A 331 20.66 15.11 0.71
C LEU A 331 21.04 13.72 0.19
N LYS A 332 21.37 13.56 -1.10
CA LYS A 332 21.68 12.26 -1.70
C LYS A 332 22.88 11.56 -1.06
N GLU A 333 23.87 12.32 -0.59
CA GLU A 333 25.04 11.77 0.10
C GLU A 333 24.75 11.32 1.54
N PHE A 334 23.67 11.83 2.15
CA PHE A 334 23.24 11.39 3.48
C PHE A 334 22.51 10.04 3.35
N THR A 335 23.26 8.97 3.62
CA THR A 335 22.75 7.60 3.52
C THR A 335 22.64 6.93 4.88
N ILE A 336 21.63 6.08 5.03
CA ILE A 336 21.40 5.23 6.20
C ILE A 336 21.50 3.78 5.73
N GLY A 337 22.53 3.07 6.18
CA GLY A 337 22.78 1.69 5.72
C GLY A 337 23.04 1.58 4.22
N GLY A 338 23.60 2.63 3.60
CA GLY A 338 23.88 2.69 2.15
C GLY A 338 22.67 3.06 1.28
N LEU A 339 21.51 3.34 1.88
CA LEU A 339 20.29 3.79 1.21
C LEU A 339 20.10 5.30 1.43
N ILE A 340 19.58 6.03 0.43
CA ILE A 340 19.13 7.41 0.65
C ILE A 340 17.98 7.44 1.66
N PHE A 341 17.73 8.59 2.28
CA PHE A 341 16.71 8.69 3.34
C PHE A 341 15.33 8.14 2.92
N PHE A 342 14.87 8.42 1.69
CA PHE A 342 13.63 7.85 1.15
C PHE A 342 13.65 6.31 1.17
N ASP A 343 14.67 5.70 0.56
CA ASP A 343 14.79 4.24 0.44
C ASP A 343 15.00 3.58 1.82
N ALA A 344 15.67 4.26 2.74
CA ALA A 344 15.86 3.77 4.10
C ALA A 344 14.52 3.68 4.87
N LEU A 345 13.62 4.67 4.69
CA LEU A 345 12.29 4.62 5.29
C LEU A 345 11.40 3.55 4.64
N ASP A 346 11.44 3.42 3.32
CA ASP A 346 10.73 2.36 2.60
C ASP A 346 11.21 0.98 3.07
N TYR A 347 12.53 0.78 3.14
CA TYR A 347 13.13 -0.45 3.65
C TYR A 347 12.69 -0.76 5.09
N LEU A 348 12.86 0.21 6.00
CA LEU A 348 12.50 0.05 7.42
C LEU A 348 11.03 -0.33 7.57
N THR A 349 10.14 0.36 6.86
CA THR A 349 8.70 0.13 7.01
C THR A 349 8.28 -1.17 6.33
N ALA A 350 8.50 -1.30 5.02
CA ALA A 350 8.01 -2.41 4.21
C ALA A 350 8.64 -3.75 4.59
N LYS A 351 9.94 -3.78 4.91
CA LYS A 351 10.64 -5.03 5.21
C LYS A 351 10.70 -5.38 6.69
N ILE A 352 10.57 -4.40 7.59
CA ILE A 352 10.69 -4.65 9.04
C ILE A 352 9.38 -4.42 9.76
N MET A 353 8.89 -3.19 9.77
CA MET A 353 7.79 -2.81 10.66
C MET A 353 6.48 -3.51 10.30
N LEU A 354 6.15 -3.65 9.01
CA LEU A 354 4.91 -4.27 8.55
C LEU A 354 4.88 -5.78 8.83
N PRO A 355 5.88 -6.58 8.39
CA PRO A 355 5.94 -8.00 8.73
C PRO A 355 5.96 -8.25 10.24
N LEU A 356 6.77 -7.48 10.99
CA LEU A 356 6.84 -7.61 12.44
C LEU A 356 5.50 -7.28 13.10
N GLY A 357 4.83 -6.21 12.66
CA GLY A 357 3.50 -5.83 13.14
C GLY A 357 2.45 -6.90 12.88
N GLY A 358 2.41 -7.44 11.66
CA GLY A 358 1.49 -8.52 11.30
C GLY A 358 1.77 -9.82 12.07
N MET A 359 3.04 -10.21 12.20
CA MET A 359 3.47 -11.39 12.96
C MET A 359 3.07 -11.28 14.44
N LEU A 360 3.42 -10.17 15.09
CA LEU A 360 3.10 -9.95 16.50
C LEU A 360 1.60 -9.85 16.74
N THR A 361 0.83 -9.29 15.80
CA THR A 361 -0.64 -9.26 15.84
C THR A 361 -1.23 -10.68 15.80
N CYS A 362 -0.71 -11.55 14.92
CA CYS A 362 -1.11 -12.96 14.89
C CYS A 362 -0.82 -13.67 16.22
N ILE A 363 0.40 -13.50 16.75
CA ILE A 363 0.81 -14.08 18.04
C ILE A 363 -0.10 -13.58 19.16
N PHE A 364 -0.39 -12.28 19.19
CA PHE A 364 -1.28 -11.67 20.19
C PHE A 364 -2.66 -12.33 20.19
N VAL A 365 -3.31 -12.44 19.04
CA VAL A 365 -4.64 -13.05 18.96
C VAL A 365 -4.60 -14.56 19.16
N GLY A 366 -3.57 -15.24 18.67
CA GLY A 366 -3.40 -16.68 18.82
C GLY A 366 -3.09 -17.15 20.25
N THR A 367 -2.55 -16.27 21.10
CA THR A 367 -2.08 -16.65 22.45
C THR A 367 -2.78 -15.91 23.59
N ARG A 368 -3.09 -14.62 23.45
CA ARG A 368 -3.53 -13.76 24.55
C ARG A 368 -5.05 -13.54 24.59
N VAL A 369 -5.71 -13.63 23.45
CA VAL A 369 -7.16 -13.40 23.31
C VAL A 369 -7.94 -14.68 23.64
N ASP A 370 -9.02 -14.55 24.41
CA ASP A 370 -9.92 -15.67 24.69
C ASP A 370 -10.63 -16.12 23.41
N LYS A 371 -10.52 -17.42 23.08
CA LYS A 371 -11.14 -18.02 21.91
C LYS A 371 -12.66 -17.86 21.89
N LYS A 372 -13.33 -17.79 23.05
CA LYS A 372 -14.78 -17.56 23.14
C LYS A 372 -15.14 -16.17 22.67
N ILE A 373 -14.41 -15.15 23.13
CA ILE A 373 -14.60 -13.76 22.72
C ILE A 373 -14.32 -13.63 21.22
N LEU A 374 -13.19 -14.18 20.77
CA LEU A 374 -12.82 -14.18 19.35
C LEU A 374 -13.89 -14.84 18.49
N LYS A 375 -14.42 -15.99 18.90
CA LYS A 375 -15.48 -16.69 18.16
C LYS A 375 -16.79 -15.90 18.15
N ALA A 376 -17.22 -15.37 19.30
CA ALA A 376 -18.43 -14.59 19.43
C ALA A 376 -18.39 -13.37 18.51
N GLU A 377 -17.28 -12.63 18.53
CA GLU A 377 -17.09 -11.46 17.68
C GLU A 377 -17.06 -11.85 16.20
N LEU A 378 -16.23 -12.82 15.78
CA LEU A 378 -16.12 -13.23 14.37
C LEU A 378 -17.41 -13.85 13.80
N THR A 379 -18.30 -14.37 14.66
CA THR A 379 -19.58 -14.98 14.26
C THR A 379 -20.78 -14.06 14.48
N ASN A 380 -20.57 -12.81 14.91
CA ASN A 380 -21.63 -11.89 15.33
C ASN A 380 -22.62 -12.59 16.29
N GLU A 381 -22.10 -13.08 17.42
CA GLU A 381 -22.84 -13.83 18.45
C GLU A 381 -23.56 -15.08 17.90
N GLY A 382 -22.95 -15.75 16.91
CA GLY A 382 -23.44 -16.99 16.33
C GLY A 382 -24.39 -16.84 15.13
N THR A 383 -24.70 -15.61 14.71
CA THR A 383 -25.53 -15.35 13.51
C THR A 383 -24.83 -15.76 12.21
N ILE A 384 -23.49 -15.74 12.18
CA ILE A 384 -22.66 -16.14 11.03
C ILE A 384 -21.97 -17.47 11.33
N LYS A 385 -22.15 -18.45 10.44
CA LYS A 385 -21.50 -19.76 10.56
C LYS A 385 -20.02 -19.67 10.18
N PHE A 386 -19.13 -19.81 11.17
CA PHE A 386 -17.69 -19.94 10.93
C PHE A 386 -17.20 -21.39 11.16
N ARG A 387 -17.33 -22.24 10.13
CA ARG A 387 -17.01 -23.68 10.21
C ARG A 387 -15.52 -23.96 10.43
N LEU A 388 -14.63 -23.11 9.91
CA LEU A 388 -13.17 -23.29 9.96
C LEU A 388 -12.51 -22.52 11.11
N PHE A 389 -13.27 -22.14 12.16
CA PHE A 389 -12.75 -21.34 13.26
C PHE A 389 -11.52 -21.97 13.95
N SER A 390 -11.53 -23.28 14.20
CA SER A 390 -10.39 -23.97 14.82
C SER A 390 -9.14 -23.93 13.94
N ILE A 391 -9.30 -24.03 12.62
CA ILE A 391 -8.20 -23.91 11.66
C ILE A 391 -7.67 -22.47 11.65
N TYR A 392 -8.56 -21.48 11.62
CA TYR A 392 -8.18 -20.07 11.73
C TYR A 392 -7.35 -19.78 12.98
N VAL A 393 -7.78 -20.25 14.15
CA VAL A 393 -7.03 -20.07 15.40
C VAL A 393 -5.66 -20.77 15.34
N PHE A 394 -5.59 -21.97 14.75
CA PHE A 394 -4.32 -22.66 14.52
C PHE A 394 -3.38 -21.87 13.60
N PHE A 395 -3.91 -21.29 12.53
CA PHE A 395 -3.16 -20.43 11.62
C PHE A 395 -2.60 -19.20 12.34
N MET A 396 -3.43 -18.49 13.11
CA MET A 396 -2.99 -17.30 13.85
C MET A 396 -1.96 -17.61 14.92
N LYS A 397 -2.08 -18.77 15.58
CA LYS A 397 -1.16 -19.15 16.64
C LYS A 397 0.19 -19.66 16.12
N TYR A 398 0.22 -20.35 14.98
CA TYR A 398 1.41 -21.05 14.50
C TYR A 398 1.77 -20.70 13.06
N VAL A 399 0.89 -20.99 12.09
CA VAL A 399 1.22 -20.94 10.66
C VAL A 399 1.58 -19.52 10.20
N SER A 400 0.72 -18.54 10.48
CA SER A 400 0.91 -17.17 10.01
C SER A 400 2.12 -16.50 10.67
N PRO A 401 2.33 -16.58 12.01
CA PRO A 401 3.56 -16.06 12.62
C PRO A 401 4.83 -16.68 12.03
N ILE A 402 4.87 -18.00 11.83
CA ILE A 402 6.04 -18.70 11.29
C ILE A 402 6.28 -18.28 9.83
N ALA A 403 5.23 -18.28 9.00
CA ALA A 403 5.35 -17.90 7.59
C ALA A 403 5.85 -16.45 7.44
N ILE A 404 5.29 -15.52 8.21
CA ILE A 404 5.73 -14.12 8.22
C ILE A 404 7.15 -13.99 8.77
N GLY A 405 7.50 -14.75 9.82
CA GLY A 405 8.85 -14.78 10.38
C GLY A 405 9.90 -15.26 9.38
N ILE A 406 9.60 -16.28 8.57
CA ILE A 406 10.50 -16.76 7.50
C ILE A 406 10.70 -15.67 6.44
N VAL A 407 9.62 -14.99 6.01
CA VAL A 407 9.70 -13.86 5.07
C VAL A 407 10.54 -12.74 5.64
N PHE A 408 10.32 -12.39 6.91
CA PHE A 408 11.07 -11.35 7.59
C PHE A 408 12.57 -11.66 7.66
N LEU A 409 12.95 -12.89 8.02
CA LEU A 409 14.35 -13.33 8.02
C LEU A 409 14.98 -13.33 6.62
N ASN A 410 14.20 -13.62 5.59
CA ASN A 410 14.67 -13.58 4.21
C ASN A 410 14.92 -12.16 3.71
N GLU A 411 13.96 -11.26 3.94
CA GLU A 411 14.06 -9.86 3.52
C GLU A 411 15.24 -9.13 4.18
N LEU A 412 15.65 -9.58 5.37
CA LEU A 412 16.86 -9.12 6.06
C LEU A 412 18.15 -9.79 5.58
N GLY A 413 18.10 -10.75 4.65
CA GLY A 413 19.26 -11.52 4.19
C GLY A 413 19.85 -12.47 5.23
N LEU A 414 19.19 -12.63 6.40
CA LEU A 414 19.66 -13.49 7.49
C LEU A 414 19.55 -14.98 7.14
N LEU A 415 18.56 -15.38 6.33
CA LEU A 415 18.45 -16.76 5.87
C LEU A 415 19.67 -17.20 5.05
N ASP A 416 20.18 -16.33 4.18
CA ASP A 416 21.35 -16.66 3.36
C ASP A 416 22.64 -16.67 4.20
N GLN A 417 22.71 -15.87 5.27
CA GLN A 417 23.80 -15.96 6.25
C GLN A 417 23.74 -17.25 7.07
N LEU A 418 22.54 -17.66 7.50
CA LEU A 418 22.32 -18.91 8.23
C LEU A 418 22.65 -20.14 7.37
N LYS A 419 22.28 -20.13 6.08
CA LYS A 419 22.64 -21.19 5.13
C LYS A 419 24.14 -21.28 4.83
N LYS A 420 24.93 -20.25 5.14
CA LYS A 420 26.39 -20.26 5.01
C LYS A 420 27.09 -20.79 6.26
N LEU A 421 26.39 -20.88 7.39
CA LEU A 421 26.92 -21.35 8.68
C LEU A 421 26.80 -22.88 8.85
N PHE A 422 25.97 -23.52 8.03
CA PHE A 422 25.81 -24.97 7.91
C PHE A 422 26.18 -25.38 6.48
#